data_AF-A0A7S7SLU5-F1
#
_entry.id   AF-A0A7S7SLU5-F1
#
_cell.length_a   1.000
_cell.length_b   1.000
_cell.length_c   1.000
_cell.angle_alpha   90.00
_cell.angle_beta   90.00
_cell.angle_gamma   90.00
#
_symmetry.space_group_name_H-M   'P 1'
#
loop_
_entity.id
_entity.type
_entity.pdbx_description
1 polymer ?
#
loop_
_entity_poly.entity_id
_entity_poly.type
_entity_poly.pdbx_seq_one_letter_code
_entity_poly.pdbx_strand_id
1 'polypeptide(L)' 'MKSTLDLKQDGSKLTGNIILESGDEAPISDGTVDAGAFSFKIPTGEGSFSVSGKIEGTAVKGTFQTPNGTKGSFSGSK' A
#
# COMPACT_ATOMS: atom_id res chain seq x y z
N MET A 1 16.68 6.67 -4.48
CA MET A 1 15.71 6.48 -3.39
C MET A 1 14.66 5.50 -3.91
N LYS A 2 14.58 4.30 -3.33
CA LYS A 2 13.69 3.22 -3.81
C LYS A 2 13.13 2.48 -2.61
N SER A 3 11.83 2.60 -2.37
CA SER A 3 11.09 1.72 -1.48
C SER A 3 10.58 0.57 -2.33
N THR A 4 10.94 -0.67 -1.98
CA THR A 4 10.47 -1.85 -2.71
C THR A 4 9.21 -2.36 -2.04
N LEU A 5 8.16 -2.55 -2.83
CA LEU A 5 6.87 -3.02 -2.36
C LEU A 5 6.59 -4.39 -2.99
N ASP A 6 6.68 -5.44 -2.20
CA ASP A 6 6.37 -6.80 -2.63
C ASP A 6 4.90 -7.08 -2.35
N LEU A 7 4.07 -6.96 -3.37
CA LEU A 7 2.63 -7.26 -3.31
C LEU A 7 2.33 -8.54 -4.08
N LYS A 8 1.72 -9.48 -3.39
CA LYS A 8 1.15 -10.71 -3.94
C LYS A 8 -0.38 -10.61 -3.91
N GLN A 9 -0.98 -10.61 -5.10
CA GLN A 9 -2.42 -10.69 -5.26
C GLN A 9 -2.86 -12.15 -5.35
N ASP A 10 -3.83 -12.52 -4.51
CA ASP A 10 -4.48 -13.83 -4.48
C ASP A 10 -5.99 -13.62 -4.70
N GLY A 11 -6.39 -13.58 -5.98
CA GLY A 11 -7.76 -13.25 -6.39
C GLY A 11 -8.18 -11.84 -5.96
N SER A 12 -9.09 -11.75 -4.99
CA SER A 12 -9.59 -10.49 -4.40
C SER A 12 -8.79 -10.04 -3.18
N LYS A 13 -7.82 -10.84 -2.72
CA LYS A 13 -6.98 -10.50 -1.55
C LYS A 13 -5.63 -10.00 -2.02
N LEU A 14 -5.11 -9.00 -1.31
CA LEU A 14 -3.78 -8.48 -1.50
C LEU A 14 -2.98 -8.77 -0.23
N THR A 15 -1.84 -9.43 -0.38
CA THR A 15 -0.90 -9.70 0.71
C THR A 15 0.46 -9.17 0.29
N GLY A 16 1.31 -8.79 1.24
CA GLY A 16 2.60 -8.22 0.87
C GLY A 16 3.33 -7.57 2.02
N ASN A 17 4.57 -7.21 1.73
CA ASN A 17 5.47 -6.56 2.66
C ASN A 17 5.97 -5.27 2.01
N ILE A 18 5.94 -4.18 2.77
CA ILE A 18 6.61 -2.95 2.37
C ILE A 18 7.97 -2.90 3.03
N ILE A 19 9.01 -2.71 2.22
CA ILE A 19 10.36 -2.43 2.70
C ILE A 19 10.53 -0.92 2.64
N LEU A 20 10.52 -0.30 3.81
CA LEU A 20 10.73 1.14 3.96
C LEU A 20 12.21 1.47 3.79
N GLU A 21 12.54 2.72 3.47
CA GLU A 21 13.93 3.16 3.31
C GLU A 21 14.76 2.99 4.59
N SER A 22 14.10 2.94 5.76
CA SER A 22 14.73 2.64 7.06
C SER A 22 15.25 1.20 7.17
N GLY A 23 14.89 0.32 6.23
CA GLY A 23 15.14 -1.13 6.30
C GLY A 23 14.05 -1.90 7.05
N ASP A 24 13.05 -1.22 7.60
CA ASP A 24 11.90 -1.84 8.24
C ASP A 24 10.99 -2.51 7.21
N GLU A 25 10.70 -3.78 7.44
CA GLU A 25 9.72 -4.55 6.70
C GLU A 25 8.41 -4.58 7.48
N ALA A 26 7.35 -4.00 6.90
CA ALA A 26 6.03 -4.03 7.51
C ALA A 26 5.06 -4.86 6.65
N PRO A 27 4.41 -5.89 7.22
CA PRO A 27 3.38 -6.63 6.50
C PRO A 27 2.14 -5.75 6.33
N ILE A 28 1.50 -5.83 5.17
CA ILE A 28 0.19 -5.21 4.97
C ILE A 28 -0.89 -6.09 5.60
N SER A 29 -1.92 -5.45 6.13
CA SER A 29 -3.11 -6.04 6.74
C SER A 29 -4.35 -5.56 5.98
N ASP A 30 -5.42 -6.36 5.99
CA ASP A 30 -6.68 -6.04 5.30
C ASP A 30 -6.51 -5.66 3.81
N GLY A 31 -5.53 -6.27 3.15
CA GLY A 31 -5.29 -6.03 1.73
C GLY A 31 -6.36 -6.67 0.87
N THR A 32 -7.04 -5.83 0.09
CA THR A 32 -8.11 -6.22 -0.82
C THR A 32 -7.89 -5.55 -2.16
N VAL A 33 -8.30 -6.23 -3.23
CA VAL A 33 -8.29 -5.69 -4.58
C VAL A 33 -9.55 -6.14 -5.31
N ASP A 34 -10.22 -5.18 -5.94
CA ASP A 34 -11.47 -5.39 -6.65
C ASP A 34 -11.53 -4.49 -7.89
N ALA A 35 -11.71 -5.09 -9.07
CA ALA A 35 -11.88 -4.38 -10.34
C ALA A 35 -10.82 -3.27 -10.62
N GLY A 36 -9.59 -3.48 -10.14
CA GLY A 36 -8.48 -2.52 -10.26
C GLY A 36 -8.36 -1.54 -9.10
N ALA A 37 -9.34 -1.38 -8.21
CA ALA A 37 -9.16 -0.67 -6.95
C ALA A 37 -8.51 -1.60 -5.92
N PHE A 38 -7.54 -1.13 -5.15
CA PHE A 38 -6.95 -1.86 -4.04
C PHE A 38 -6.98 -1.02 -2.76
N SER A 39 -7.07 -1.67 -1.62
CA SER A 39 -7.00 -1.02 -0.32
C SER A 39 -6.33 -1.95 0.66
N PHE A 40 -5.40 -1.43 1.46
CA PHE A 40 -4.70 -2.16 2.49
C PHE A 40 -4.31 -1.23 3.63
N LYS A 41 -4.01 -1.80 4.79
CA LYS A 41 -3.52 -1.08 5.96
C LYS A 41 -2.14 -1.57 6.32
N ILE A 42 -1.27 -0.70 6.82
CA ILE A 42 0.05 -1.09 7.33
C ILE A 42 0.01 -0.82 8.85
N PRO A 43 -0.17 -1.84 9.69
CA PRO A 43 -0.03 -1.68 11.12
C PRO A 43 1.44 -1.43 11.46
N THR A 44 1.73 -0.27 12.04
CA THR A 44 3.04 0.09 12.58
C THR A 44 2.93 0.22 14.10
N GLY A 45 4.04 0.15 14.82
CA GLY A 45 4.04 0.33 16.28
C GLY A 45 3.48 1.67 16.75
N GLU A 46 3.48 2.68 15.86
CA GLU A 46 2.98 4.04 16.12
C GLU A 46 1.51 4.24 15.67
N GLY A 47 0.92 3.25 14.99
CA GLY A 47 -0.46 3.26 14.51
C GLY A 47 -0.65 2.58 13.15
N SER A 48 -1.87 2.57 12.62
CA SER A 48 -2.17 1.95 11.33
C SER A 48 -2.24 2.97 10.20
N PHE A 49 -1.37 2.81 9.20
CA PHE A 49 -1.47 3.57 7.94
C PHE A 49 -2.57 2.94 7.09
N SER A 50 -3.46 3.75 6.53
CA SER A 50 -4.49 3.27 5.60
C SER A 50 -4.11 3.70 4.19
N VAL A 51 -4.02 2.75 3.26
CA VAL A 51 -3.64 2.99 1.88
C VAL A 51 -4.77 2.52 0.99
N SER A 52 -5.19 3.35 0.05
CA SER A 52 -6.20 3.01 -0.94
C SER A 52 -5.80 3.57 -2.29
N GLY A 53 -6.01 2.80 -3.35
CA GLY A 53 -5.62 3.20 -4.68
C GLY A 53 -6.37 2.46 -5.76
N LYS A 54 -6.00 2.78 -6.99
CA LYS A 54 -6.52 2.19 -8.20
C LYS A 54 -5.37 1.95 -9.18
N ILE A 55 -5.37 0.76 -9.76
CA ILE A 55 -4.53 0.29 -10.83
C ILE A 55 -5.30 0.52 -12.12
N GLU A 56 -4.77 1.39 -12.97
CA GLU A 56 -5.28 1.68 -14.31
C GLU A 56 -4.23 1.25 -15.33
N GLY A 57 -4.28 -0.04 -15.70
CA GLY A 57 -3.35 -0.64 -16.66
C GLY A 57 -1.93 -0.70 -16.12
N THR A 58 -1.08 0.23 -16.56
CA THR A 58 0.32 0.37 -16.13
C THR A 58 0.53 1.46 -15.08
N ALA A 59 -0.47 2.33 -14.85
CA ALA A 59 -0.40 3.37 -13.84
C ALA A 59 -1.09 2.91 -12.55
N VAL A 60 -0.48 3.17 -11.41
CA VAL A 60 -1.09 3.05 -10.10
C VAL A 60 -1.21 4.43 -9.48
N LYS A 61 -2.39 4.78 -9.01
CA LYS A 61 -2.62 6.03 -8.25
C LYS A 61 -3.30 5.67 -6.95
N GLY A 62 -2.87 6.29 -5.88
CA GLY A 62 -3.50 6.08 -4.60
C GLY A 62 -3.28 7.22 -3.65
N THR A 63 -3.93 7.11 -2.50
CA THR A 63 -3.77 7.96 -1.35
C THR A 63 -3.42 7.09 -0.15
N PHE A 64 -2.60 7.64 0.73
CA PHE A 64 -2.33 7.03 2.02
C PHE A 64 -2.65 8.03 3.11
N GLN A 65 -3.14 7.53 4.23
CA GLN A 65 -3.38 8.27 5.44
C GLN A 65 -2.50 7.68 6.53
N THR A 66 -1.65 8.51 7.10
CA THR A 66 -0.83 8.17 8.26
C THR A 66 -1.69 8.19 9.53
N PRO A 67 -1.32 7.45 10.57
CA PRO A 67 -1.98 7.49 11.86
C PRO A 67 -1.94 8.89 12.50
N ASN A 68 -0.98 9.73 12.13
CA ASN A 68 -0.87 11.13 12.57
C ASN A 68 -1.86 12.07 11.86
N GLY A 69 -2.75 11.54 11.01
CA GLY A 69 -3.76 12.31 10.26
C GLY A 69 -3.24 12.92 8.96
N THR A 70 -1.93 12.84 8.68
CA THR A 70 -1.35 13.30 7.41
C THR A 70 -1.84 12.40 6.28
N LYS A 71 -2.40 13.01 5.24
CA LYS A 71 -2.80 12.33 4.00
C LYS A 71 -1.80 12.71 2.91
N GLY A 72 -1.35 11.73 2.14
CA GLY A 72 -0.54 11.92 0.96
C GLY A 72 -1.16 11.20 -0.24
N SER A 73 -0.80 11.61 -1.44
CA SER A 73 -1.07 10.88 -2.67
C SER A 73 0.22 10.31 -3.23
N PHE A 74 0.12 9.14 -3.86
CA PHE A 74 1.22 8.52 -4.56
C PHE A 74 0.76 8.12 -5.96
N SER A 75 1.67 8.21 -6.91
CA SER A 75 1.48 7.70 -8.26
C SER A 75 2.72 6.90 -8.61
N GLY A 76 2.51 5.66 -9.06
CA GLY A 76 3.55 4.81 -9.63
C GLY A 76 3.17 4.44 -11.05
N SER A 77 4.17 4.17 -11.87
CA SER A 77 3.99 3.59 -13.20
C SER A 77 4.86 2.36 -13.26
N LYS A 78 4.34 1.25 -13.78
CA LYS A 78 5.15 0.09 -14.17
C LYS A 78 5.85 0.37 -15.49
#